data_AF-A0A1H3B2S3-F1
#
_entry.id   AF-A0A1H3B2S3-F1
#
_cell.length_a   1.000
_cell.length_b   1.000
_cell.length_c   1.000
_cell.angle_alpha   90.00
_cell.angle_beta   90.00
_cell.angle_gamma   90.00
#
_symmetry.space_group_name_H-M   'P 1'
#
loop_
_entity.id
_entity.type
_entity.pdbx_description
1 polymer ?
#
loop_
_entity_poly.entity_id
_entity_poly.type
_entity_poly.pdbx_seq_one_letter_code
_entity_poly.pdbx_strand_id
1 'polypeptide(L)'
;MTTSATKQGSLMYALFPLVVLYAGTVALFALTRGNTGNIAVFWGYFVPVIGVISLITAWGNAYARGDSRLFYLIKQIIIWGAFSWVLTILHAMGVDAALGGQKAAVTLILMTALVALLVGLYLDTKMVFYGAFLGFCGYLLASPTHSAILVKIGAPFKVVDPANKPVTMVIAVAIVAFLVAAFLLLSTRGSVAAKSS
;
A
#
# COMPACT_ATOMS: atom_id res chain seq x y z
N MET A 1 15.85 26.84 -22.38
CA MET A 1 15.16 25.60 -22.84
C MET A 1 15.36 24.43 -21.86
N THR A 2 15.36 24.66 -20.55
CA THR A 2 15.76 23.69 -19.51
C THR A 2 14.65 23.34 -18.51
N THR A 3 13.45 23.89 -18.69
CA THR A 3 12.31 23.80 -17.74
C THR A 3 11.51 22.50 -17.83
N SER A 4 11.60 21.76 -18.95
CA SER A 4 10.88 20.50 -19.16
C SER A 4 11.50 19.33 -18.38
N ALA A 5 12.82 19.13 -18.52
CA ALA A 5 13.53 18.02 -17.89
C ALA A 5 13.52 18.09 -16.35
N THR A 6 13.64 19.29 -15.77
CA THR A 6 13.57 19.50 -14.31
C THR A 6 12.17 19.22 -13.75
N LYS A 7 11.10 19.59 -14.47
CA LYS A 7 9.72 19.28 -14.07
C LYS A 7 9.42 17.78 -14.15
N GLN A 8 9.91 17.11 -15.19
CA GLN A 8 9.75 15.65 -15.36
C GLN A 8 10.49 14.87 -14.26
N GLY A 9 11.73 15.27 -13.93
CA GLY A 9 12.47 14.69 -12.81
C GLY A 9 11.73 14.84 -11.47
N SER A 10 11.25 16.04 -11.16
CA SER A 10 10.47 16.31 -9.94
C SER A 10 9.19 15.45 -9.84
N LEU A 11 8.50 15.21 -10.97
CA LEU A 11 7.32 14.36 -11.01
C LEU A 11 7.66 12.89 -10.72
N MET A 12 8.72 12.37 -11.33
CA MET A 12 9.15 10.98 -11.11
C MET A 12 9.55 10.73 -9.65
N TYR A 13 10.30 11.65 -9.03
CA TYR A 13 10.63 11.56 -7.61
C TYR A 13 9.39 11.61 -6.71
N ALA A 14 8.36 12.36 -7.11
CA ALA A 14 7.10 12.45 -6.37
C ALA A 14 6.31 11.14 -6.36
N LEU A 15 6.31 10.44 -7.51
CA LEU A 15 5.55 9.21 -7.70
C LEU A 15 6.31 7.98 -7.22
N PHE A 16 7.65 8.05 -7.13
CA PHE A 16 8.51 6.94 -6.75
C PHE A 16 8.04 6.17 -5.49
N PRO A 17 7.68 6.83 -4.37
CA PRO A 17 7.19 6.10 -3.19
C PRO A 17 5.91 5.31 -3.47
N LEU A 18 4.98 5.87 -4.24
CA LEU A 18 3.76 5.15 -4.66
C LEU A 18 4.11 3.96 -5.57
N VAL A 19 5.03 4.15 -6.52
CA VAL A 19 5.49 3.05 -7.40
C VAL A 19 6.06 1.90 -6.56
N VAL A 20 6.90 2.20 -5.57
CA VAL A 20 7.46 1.17 -4.66
C VAL A 20 6.36 0.42 -3.91
N LEU A 21 5.35 1.12 -3.38
CA LEU A 21 4.23 0.49 -2.67
C LEU A 21 3.45 -0.49 -3.57
N TYR A 22 2.97 -0.01 -4.71
CA TYR A 22 2.10 -0.82 -5.58
C TYR A 22 2.89 -1.93 -6.29
N ALA A 23 4.05 -1.61 -6.88
CA ALA A 23 4.87 -2.62 -7.57
C ALA A 23 5.44 -3.65 -6.60
N GLY A 24 5.91 -3.23 -5.42
CA GLY A 24 6.40 -4.12 -4.37
C GLY A 24 5.31 -5.09 -3.90
N THR A 25 4.10 -4.60 -3.68
CA THR A 25 2.95 -5.44 -3.31
C THR A 25 2.59 -6.45 -4.40
N VAL A 26 2.56 -6.03 -5.66
CA VAL A 26 2.29 -6.92 -6.81
C VAL A 26 3.36 -8.02 -6.88
N ALA A 27 4.64 -7.65 -6.76
CA ALA A 27 5.75 -8.60 -6.78
C ALA A 27 5.66 -9.61 -5.62
N LEU A 28 5.44 -9.14 -4.39
CA LEU A 28 5.27 -10.01 -3.22
C LEU A 28 4.03 -10.90 -3.33
N PHE A 29 2.92 -10.39 -3.87
CA PHE A 29 1.73 -11.19 -4.13
C PHE A 29 2.01 -12.31 -5.13
N ALA A 30 2.70 -12.01 -6.23
CA ALA A 30 3.08 -13.01 -7.23
C ALA A 30 4.01 -14.09 -6.66
N LEU A 31 5.00 -13.69 -5.86
CA LEU A 31 5.88 -14.62 -5.14
C LEU A 31 5.10 -15.49 -4.15
N THR A 32 4.15 -14.89 -3.43
CA THR A 32 3.29 -15.60 -2.47
C THR A 32 2.46 -16.68 -3.16
N ARG A 33 1.86 -16.36 -4.31
CA ARG A 33 1.10 -17.31 -5.15
C ARG A 33 1.98 -18.43 -5.71
N GLY A 34 3.25 -18.13 -6.01
CA GLY A 34 4.22 -19.11 -6.48
C GLY A 34 4.71 -20.10 -5.42
N ASN A 35 4.19 -20.04 -4.19
CA ASN A 35 4.57 -20.89 -3.05
C ASN A 35 6.09 -20.90 -2.79
N THR A 36 6.72 -19.74 -2.87
CA THR A 36 8.13 -19.59 -2.48
C THR A 36 8.28 -19.77 -0.97
N GLY A 37 9.36 -20.38 -0.49
CA GLY A 37 9.64 -20.46 0.95
C GLY A 37 9.79 -19.07 1.57
N ASN A 38 9.51 -18.94 2.88
CA ASN A 38 9.74 -17.72 3.67
C ASN A 38 8.94 -16.46 3.27
N ILE A 39 7.78 -16.62 2.63
CA ILE A 39 6.94 -15.48 2.20
C ILE A 39 6.59 -14.52 3.36
N ALA A 40 6.26 -15.05 4.55
CA ALA A 40 5.91 -14.21 5.70
C ALA A 40 7.06 -13.27 6.10
N VAL A 41 8.31 -13.70 5.94
CA VAL A 41 9.51 -12.89 6.23
C VAL A 41 9.62 -11.73 5.23
N PHE A 42 9.40 -11.99 3.92
CA PHE A 42 9.45 -10.92 2.92
C PHE A 42 8.36 -9.86 3.14
N TRP A 43 7.14 -10.28 3.48
CA TRP A 43 6.10 -9.34 3.89
C TRP A 43 6.47 -8.59 5.17
N GLY A 44 7.08 -9.28 6.15
CA GLY A 44 7.57 -8.68 7.40
C GLY A 44 8.55 -7.54 7.15
N TYR A 45 9.49 -7.71 6.22
CA TYR A 45 10.41 -6.63 5.81
C TYR A 45 9.73 -5.52 5.00
N PHE A 46 8.64 -5.82 4.31
CA PHE A 46 7.93 -4.81 3.53
C PHE A 46 7.05 -3.90 4.39
N VAL A 47 6.52 -4.39 5.52
CA VAL A 47 5.74 -3.57 6.47
C VAL A 47 6.43 -2.26 6.90
N PRO A 48 7.69 -2.27 7.39
CA PRO A 48 8.35 -1.02 7.77
C PRO A 48 8.58 -0.10 6.57
N VAL A 49 8.79 -0.64 5.36
CA VAL A 49 8.89 0.16 4.13
C VAL A 49 7.58 0.91 3.86
N ILE A 50 6.43 0.26 4.06
CA ILE A 50 5.11 0.89 3.95
C ILE A 50 4.98 2.04 4.95
N GLY A 51 5.37 1.81 6.20
CA GLY A 51 5.33 2.84 7.25
C GLY A 51 6.20 4.05 6.93
N VAL A 52 7.44 3.82 6.47
CA VAL A 52 8.36 4.90 6.05
C VAL A 52 7.80 5.67 4.87
N ILE A 53 7.25 5.01 3.85
CA ILE A 53 6.65 5.69 2.71
C ILE A 53 5.46 6.54 3.17
N SER A 54 4.61 6.01 4.03
CA SER A 54 3.46 6.73 4.60
C SER A 54 3.87 8.00 5.36
N LEU A 55 4.96 7.93 6.13
CA LEU A 55 5.56 9.08 6.80
C LEU A 55 6.01 10.17 5.80
N ILE A 56 6.66 9.79 4.71
CA ILE A 56 7.23 10.72 3.72
C ILE A 56 6.13 11.34 2.84
N THR A 57 5.17 10.55 2.38
CA THR A 57 4.20 11.00 1.35
C THR A 57 3.19 12.01 1.85
N ALA A 58 2.91 12.04 3.16
CA ALA A 58 1.88 12.92 3.70
C ALA A 58 2.39 14.14 4.46
N TRP A 59 3.71 14.39 4.45
CA TRP A 59 4.29 15.66 4.83
C TRP A 59 3.68 16.85 4.07
N GLY A 60 3.44 16.67 2.76
CA GLY A 60 2.80 17.69 1.90
C GLY A 60 1.31 17.90 2.22
N ASN A 61 0.59 16.87 2.65
CA ASN A 61 -0.84 16.97 3.01
C ASN A 61 -1.02 17.83 4.26
N ALA A 62 -0.19 17.62 5.29
CA ALA A 62 -0.25 18.39 6.53
C ALA A 62 -0.04 19.89 6.26
N TYR A 63 0.93 20.23 5.40
CA TYR A 63 1.15 21.62 5.00
C TYR A 63 -0.04 22.22 4.23
N ALA A 64 -0.60 21.48 3.27
CA ALA A 64 -1.75 21.92 2.48
C ALA A 64 -2.98 22.23 3.37
N ARG A 65 -3.22 21.40 4.39
CA ARG A 65 -4.34 21.55 5.35
C ARG A 65 -4.12 22.63 6.40
N GLY A 66 -2.89 23.16 6.53
CA GLY A 66 -2.54 24.10 7.60
C GLY A 66 -2.33 23.43 8.96
N ASP A 67 -2.18 22.11 8.98
CA ASP A 67 -1.96 21.34 10.21
C ASP A 67 -0.49 21.38 10.64
N SER A 68 -0.25 21.13 11.93
CA SER A 68 1.11 20.96 12.44
C SER A 68 1.77 19.70 11.86
N ARG A 69 2.78 19.91 11.01
CA ARG A 69 3.60 18.83 10.42
C ARG A 69 4.27 17.95 11.48
N LEU A 70 4.70 18.56 12.58
CA LEU A 70 5.31 17.83 13.69
C LEU A 70 4.30 16.92 14.38
N PHE A 71 3.09 17.42 14.65
CA PHE A 71 2.05 16.61 15.29
C PHE A 71 1.56 15.48 14.39
N TYR A 72 1.46 15.73 13.08
CA TYR A 72 1.22 14.70 12.08
C TYR A 72 2.30 13.60 12.12
N LEU A 73 3.58 13.99 12.12
CA LEU A 73 4.70 13.04 12.15
C LEU A 73 4.67 12.18 13.41
N ILE A 74 4.43 12.79 14.57
CA ILE A 74 4.30 12.09 15.85
C ILE A 74 3.20 11.03 15.77
N LYS A 75 2.01 11.37 15.25
CA LYS A 75 0.91 10.41 15.10
C LYS A 75 1.29 9.22 14.20
N GLN A 76 1.95 9.48 13.07
CA GLN A 76 2.39 8.41 12.17
C GLN A 76 3.43 7.50 12.83
N ILE A 77 4.41 8.08 13.53
CA ILE A 77 5.43 7.30 14.26
C ILE A 77 4.77 6.45 15.34
N ILE A 78 3.80 7.00 16.08
CA ILE A 78 3.07 6.24 17.10
C ILE A 78 2.30 5.08 16.46
N ILE A 79 1.55 5.32 15.37
CA ILE A 79 0.73 4.27 14.74
C ILE A 79 1.60 3.16 14.13
N TRP A 80 2.57 3.50 13.29
CA TRP A 80 3.43 2.52 12.63
C TRP A 80 4.42 1.88 13.60
N GLY A 81 4.90 2.62 14.59
CA GLY A 81 5.75 2.13 15.67
C GLY A 81 5.01 1.15 16.57
N ALA A 82 3.80 1.49 17.02
CA ALA A 82 2.96 0.60 17.81
C ALA A 82 2.58 -0.66 17.01
N PHE A 83 2.25 -0.52 15.73
CA PHE A 83 1.97 -1.68 14.88
C PHE A 83 3.19 -2.61 14.75
N SER A 84 4.37 -2.04 14.47
CA SER A 84 5.61 -2.80 14.39
C SER A 84 5.93 -3.50 15.71
N TRP A 85 5.71 -2.81 16.83
CA TRP A 85 5.87 -3.37 18.18
C TRP A 85 4.93 -4.57 18.42
N VAL A 86 3.66 -4.44 18.05
CA VAL A 86 2.69 -5.55 18.13
C VAL A 86 3.16 -6.74 17.30
N LEU A 87 3.64 -6.52 16.07
CA LEU A 87 4.17 -7.61 15.23
C LEU A 87 5.36 -8.31 15.90
N THR A 88 6.28 -7.58 16.54
CA THR A 88 7.41 -8.19 17.26
C THR A 88 6.96 -9.02 18.45
N ILE A 89 5.94 -8.58 19.20
CA ILE A 89 5.37 -9.36 20.31
C ILE A 89 4.74 -10.65 19.78
N LEU A 90 3.92 -10.56 18.73
CA LEU A 90 3.27 -11.74 18.13
C LEU A 90 4.31 -12.75 17.62
N HIS A 91 5.38 -12.27 17.00
CA HIS A 91 6.49 -13.12 16.58
C HIS A 91 7.19 -13.79 17.77
N ALA A 92 7.50 -13.03 18.82
CA ALA A 92 8.12 -13.56 20.05
C ALA A 92 7.24 -14.59 20.78
N MET A 93 5.91 -14.45 20.68
CA MET A 93 4.94 -15.42 21.20
C MET A 93 4.81 -16.68 20.33
N GLY A 94 5.48 -16.76 19.18
CA GLY A 94 5.41 -17.91 18.27
C GLY A 94 4.14 -17.98 17.43
N VAL A 95 3.41 -16.87 17.25
CA VAL A 95 2.15 -16.84 16.49
C VAL A 95 2.36 -17.26 15.03
N ASP A 96 3.50 -16.89 14.43
CA ASP A 96 3.83 -17.27 13.05
C ASP A 96 3.98 -18.80 12.90
N ALA A 97 4.61 -19.44 13.89
CA ALA A 97 4.76 -20.89 13.93
C ALA A 97 3.42 -21.60 14.16
N ALA A 98 2.57 -21.04 15.01
CA ALA A 98 1.24 -21.59 15.30
C ALA A 98 0.28 -21.50 14.10
N LEU A 99 0.34 -20.41 13.32
CA LEU A 99 -0.48 -20.22 12.13
C LEU A 99 0.03 -21.03 10.91
N GLY A 100 1.35 -21.20 10.80
CA GLY A 100 2.01 -21.70 9.60
C GLY A 100 2.20 -20.61 8.55
N GLY A 101 3.24 -20.75 7.71
CA GLY A 101 3.79 -19.66 6.89
C GLY A 101 2.78 -18.93 5.99
N GLN A 102 1.91 -19.65 5.28
CA GLN A 102 0.92 -19.02 4.39
C GLN A 102 -0.15 -18.24 5.16
N LYS A 103 -0.66 -18.80 6.28
CA LYS A 103 -1.67 -18.12 7.10
C LYS A 103 -1.06 -16.91 7.81
N ALA A 104 0.17 -17.03 8.30
CA ALA A 104 0.92 -15.92 8.89
C ALA A 104 1.09 -14.76 7.89
N ALA A 105 1.49 -15.06 6.65
CA ALA A 105 1.60 -14.05 5.59
C ALA A 105 0.27 -13.36 5.28
N VAL A 106 -0.82 -14.12 5.13
CA VAL A 106 -2.17 -13.56 4.89
C VAL A 106 -2.60 -12.67 6.04
N THR A 107 -2.42 -13.12 7.29
CA THR A 107 -2.74 -12.33 8.49
C THR A 107 -1.95 -11.03 8.53
N LEU A 108 -0.63 -11.09 8.27
CA LEU A 108 0.23 -9.91 8.23
C LEU A 108 -0.23 -8.88 7.19
N ILE A 109 -0.58 -9.34 5.99
CA ILE A 109 -1.09 -8.47 4.91
C ILE A 109 -2.40 -7.80 5.32
N LEU A 110 -3.34 -8.56 5.88
CA LEU A 110 -4.64 -8.03 6.31
C LEU A 110 -4.52 -7.05 7.48
N MET A 111 -3.68 -7.34 8.48
CA MET A 111 -3.40 -6.40 9.57
C MET A 111 -2.77 -5.11 9.05
N THR A 112 -1.80 -5.24 8.13
CA THR A 112 -1.15 -4.08 7.49
C THR A 112 -2.15 -3.26 6.67
N ALA A 113 -3.07 -3.93 5.96
CA ALA A 113 -4.13 -3.28 5.21
C ALA A 113 -5.07 -2.47 6.11
N LEU A 114 -5.44 -3.00 7.28
CA LEU A 114 -6.26 -2.30 8.26
C LEU A 114 -5.54 -1.06 8.83
N VAL A 115 -4.26 -1.19 9.16
CA VAL A 115 -3.46 -0.03 9.61
C VAL A 115 -3.32 1.01 8.51
N ALA A 116 -3.07 0.60 7.27
CA ALA A 116 -3.02 1.50 6.13
C ALA A 116 -4.37 2.20 5.88
N LEU A 117 -5.50 1.50 6.02
CA LEU A 117 -6.83 2.09 5.95
C LEU A 117 -7.06 3.11 7.08
N LEU A 118 -6.69 2.77 8.32
CA LEU A 118 -6.81 3.67 9.47
C LEU A 118 -6.00 4.96 9.25
N VAL A 119 -4.73 4.81 8.88
CA VAL A 119 -3.86 5.93 8.49
C VAL A 119 -4.47 6.69 7.32
N GLY A 120 -5.06 5.97 6.37
CA GLY A 120 -5.82 6.48 5.25
C GLY A 120 -6.90 7.47 5.63
N LEU A 121 -7.78 7.03 6.50
CA LEU A 121 -8.97 7.78 6.91
C LEU A 121 -8.61 9.04 7.70
N TYR A 122 -7.59 8.95 8.57
CA TYR A 122 -7.31 10.03 9.53
C TYR A 122 -6.14 10.95 9.12
N LEU A 123 -5.17 10.47 8.35
CA LEU A 123 -3.88 11.15 8.18
C LEU A 123 -3.46 11.32 6.71
N ASP A 124 -3.54 10.26 5.91
CA ASP A 124 -3.16 10.30 4.49
C ASP A 124 -4.14 9.53 3.60
N THR A 125 -5.12 10.23 3.02
CA THR A 125 -6.16 9.63 2.17
C THR A 125 -5.64 8.71 1.07
N LYS A 126 -4.41 8.91 0.59
CA LYS A 126 -3.77 8.01 -0.39
C LYS A 126 -3.63 6.57 0.14
N MET A 127 -3.37 6.44 1.44
CA MET A 127 -3.26 5.15 2.12
C MET A 127 -4.59 4.41 2.23
N VAL A 128 -5.74 5.07 2.05
CA VAL A 128 -7.03 4.37 1.93
C VAL A 128 -7.04 3.45 0.71
N PHE A 129 -6.62 3.97 -0.44
CA PHE A 129 -6.58 3.21 -1.69
C PHE A 129 -5.53 2.12 -1.66
N TYR A 130 -4.37 2.41 -1.04
CA TYR A 130 -3.35 1.40 -0.83
C TYR A 130 -3.81 0.30 0.14
N GLY A 131 -4.42 0.66 1.27
CA GLY A 131 -4.95 -0.29 2.24
C GLY A 131 -6.08 -1.15 1.66
N ALA A 132 -6.98 -0.56 0.87
CA ALA A 132 -8.02 -1.31 0.16
C ALA A 132 -7.41 -2.29 -0.86
N PHE A 133 -6.39 -1.86 -1.62
CA PHE A 133 -5.67 -2.72 -2.54
C PHE A 133 -4.92 -3.87 -1.83
N LEU A 134 -4.27 -3.58 -0.71
CA LEU A 134 -3.56 -4.57 0.10
C LEU A 134 -4.55 -5.58 0.71
N GLY A 135 -5.71 -5.11 1.18
CA GLY A 135 -6.79 -5.96 1.67
C GLY A 135 -7.35 -6.88 0.57
N PHE A 136 -7.51 -6.36 -0.65
CA PHE A 136 -7.86 -7.16 -1.82
C PHE A 136 -6.81 -8.24 -2.12
N CYS A 137 -5.52 -7.91 -2.04
CA CYS A 137 -4.44 -8.89 -2.18
C CYS A 137 -4.52 -9.97 -1.10
N GLY A 138 -4.69 -9.59 0.16
CA GLY A 138 -4.87 -10.52 1.29
C GLY A 138 -6.07 -11.45 1.09
N TYR A 139 -7.21 -10.92 0.65
CA TYR A 139 -8.40 -11.71 0.33
C TYR A 139 -8.15 -12.75 -0.76
N LEU A 140 -7.48 -12.36 -1.85
CA LEU A 140 -7.14 -13.30 -2.94
C LEU A 140 -6.10 -14.35 -2.54
N LEU A 141 -5.29 -14.10 -1.52
CA LEU A 141 -4.36 -15.09 -0.96
C LEU A 141 -5.07 -16.02 0.03
N ALA A 142 -6.06 -15.52 0.76
CA ALA A 142 -6.89 -16.29 1.67
C ALA A 142 -7.86 -17.24 0.94
N SER A 143 -8.36 -16.82 -0.23
CA SER A 143 -9.23 -17.63 -1.10
C SER A 143 -8.56 -17.86 -2.46
N PRO A 144 -7.68 -18.88 -2.57
CA PRO A 144 -6.90 -19.10 -3.79
C PRO A 144 -7.74 -19.66 -4.96
N THR A 145 -8.86 -20.31 -4.66
CA THR A 145 -9.81 -20.92 -5.61
C THR A 145 -10.88 -19.93 -6.08
N HIS A 146 -11.29 -20.00 -7.35
CA HIS A 146 -12.31 -19.19 -8.03
C HIS A 146 -13.00 -18.12 -7.16
N SER A 147 -12.48 -16.89 -7.21
CA SER A 147 -13.08 -15.78 -6.48
C SER A 147 -14.14 -15.09 -7.35
N ALA A 148 -15.41 -15.19 -6.97
CA ALA A 148 -16.53 -14.50 -7.64
C ALA A 148 -16.36 -12.97 -7.68
N ILE A 149 -15.59 -12.41 -6.74
CA ILE A 149 -15.20 -10.99 -6.73
C ILE A 149 -14.36 -10.64 -7.95
N LEU A 150 -13.49 -11.54 -8.42
CA LEU A 150 -12.67 -11.30 -9.61
C LEU A 150 -13.52 -11.18 -10.88
N VAL A 151 -14.63 -11.92 -10.98
CA VAL A 151 -15.55 -11.83 -12.13
C VAL A 151 -16.17 -10.43 -12.19
N LYS A 152 -16.63 -9.90 -11.06
CA LYS A 152 -17.22 -8.56 -10.98
C LYS A 152 -16.21 -7.45 -11.27
N ILE A 153 -15.00 -7.57 -10.71
CA ILE A 153 -13.93 -6.58 -10.92
C ILE A 153 -13.33 -6.69 -12.32
N GLY A 154 -13.30 -7.88 -12.92
CA GLY A 154 -12.69 -8.14 -14.24
C GLY A 154 -13.53 -7.68 -15.43
N ALA A 155 -14.84 -7.53 -15.26
CA ALA A 155 -15.75 -7.10 -16.34
C ALA A 155 -15.37 -5.71 -16.93
N PRO A 156 -15.09 -4.67 -16.13
CA PRO A 156 -14.58 -3.39 -16.63
C PRO A 156 -13.26 -3.50 -17.43
N PHE A 157 -12.38 -4.44 -17.07
CA PHE A 157 -11.07 -4.62 -17.70
C PHE A 157 -11.10 -5.55 -18.92
N LYS A 158 -12.27 -6.11 -19.28
CA LYS A 158 -12.42 -7.10 -20.36
C LYS A 158 -11.45 -8.28 -20.24
N VAL A 159 -11.12 -8.70 -19.02
CA VAL A 159 -10.23 -9.84 -18.79
C VAL A 159 -10.98 -11.13 -19.10
N VAL A 160 -10.46 -11.92 -20.04
CA VAL A 160 -10.99 -13.25 -20.33
C VAL A 160 -10.66 -14.18 -19.16
N ASP A 161 -11.70 -14.71 -18.53
CA ASP A 161 -11.66 -15.58 -17.35
C ASP A 161 -10.88 -14.98 -16.15
N PRO A 162 -11.43 -13.93 -15.50
CA PRO A 162 -10.78 -13.24 -14.39
C PRO A 162 -10.53 -14.14 -13.18
N ALA A 163 -11.41 -15.13 -12.97
CA ALA A 163 -11.36 -16.03 -11.82
C ALA A 163 -10.08 -16.88 -11.80
N ASN A 164 -9.49 -17.14 -12.96
CA ASN A 164 -8.27 -17.93 -13.12
C ASN A 164 -7.01 -17.07 -13.38
N LYS A 165 -7.14 -15.74 -13.38
CA LYS A 165 -6.02 -14.80 -13.62
C LYS A 165 -5.82 -13.81 -12.47
N PRO A 166 -5.59 -14.30 -11.24
CA PRO A 166 -5.50 -13.46 -10.04
C PRO A 166 -4.36 -12.44 -10.09
N VAL A 167 -3.20 -12.80 -10.66
CA VAL A 167 -2.06 -11.88 -10.79
C VAL A 167 -2.40 -10.74 -11.76
N THR A 168 -3.01 -11.05 -12.90
CA THR A 168 -3.48 -10.03 -13.87
C THR A 168 -4.48 -9.08 -13.22
N MET A 169 -5.40 -9.62 -12.43
CA MET A 169 -6.38 -8.83 -11.70
C MET A 169 -5.74 -7.94 -10.63
N VAL A 170 -4.76 -8.44 -9.90
CA VAL A 170 -3.98 -7.64 -8.94
C VAL A 170 -3.23 -6.51 -9.65
N ILE A 171 -2.62 -6.76 -10.81
CA ILE A 171 -1.96 -5.71 -11.61
C ILE A 171 -2.98 -4.64 -12.05
N ALA A 172 -4.13 -5.06 -12.59
CA ALA A 172 -5.16 -4.13 -13.05
C ALA A 172 -5.69 -3.24 -11.92
N VAL A 173 -6.00 -3.84 -10.77
CA VAL A 173 -6.45 -3.09 -9.58
C VAL A 173 -5.33 -2.21 -9.03
N ALA A 174 -4.08 -2.68 -9.03
CA ALA A 174 -2.93 -1.88 -8.62
C ALA A 174 -2.77 -0.62 -9.48
N ILE A 175 -2.90 -0.75 -10.80
CA ILE A 175 -2.84 0.40 -11.73
C ILE A 175 -3.94 1.41 -11.40
N VAL A 176 -5.18 0.97 -11.23
CA VAL A 176 -6.30 1.88 -10.92
C VAL A 176 -6.08 2.56 -9.57
N ALA A 177 -5.75 1.80 -8.53
CA ALA A 177 -5.52 2.36 -7.20
C ALA A 177 -4.31 3.33 -7.18
N PHE A 178 -3.24 2.99 -7.90
CA PHE A 178 -2.08 3.87 -8.10
C PHE A 178 -2.47 5.18 -8.77
N LEU A 179 -3.26 5.14 -9.86
CA LEU A 179 -3.68 6.35 -10.57
C LEU A 179 -4.51 7.27 -9.67
N VAL A 180 -5.41 6.72 -8.86
CA VAL A 180 -6.19 7.51 -7.89
C VAL A 180 -5.28 8.10 -6.81
N ALA A 181 -4.37 7.31 -6.23
CA ALA A 181 -3.43 7.80 -5.23
C ALA A 181 -2.48 8.88 -5.79
N ALA A 182 -2.01 8.70 -7.03
CA ALA A 182 -1.18 9.67 -7.75
C ALA A 182 -1.93 10.97 -8.01
N PHE A 183 -3.19 10.90 -8.44
CA PHE A 183 -4.03 12.07 -8.63
C PHE A 183 -4.18 12.88 -7.33
N LEU A 184 -4.43 12.21 -6.20
CA LEU A 184 -4.52 12.86 -4.88
C LEU A 184 -3.19 13.48 -4.44
N LEU A 185 -2.06 12.83 -4.74
CA LEU A 185 -0.73 13.37 -4.48
C LEU A 185 -0.51 14.67 -5.26
N LEU A 186 -0.78 14.66 -6.57
CA LEU A 186 -0.57 15.81 -7.44
C LEU A 186 -1.52 16.96 -7.10
N SER A 187 -2.76 16.66 -6.76
CA SER A 187 -3.75 17.66 -6.33
C SER A 187 -3.29 18.39 -5.07
N THR A 188 -2.74 17.65 -4.11
CA THR A 188 -2.16 18.24 -2.88
C THR A 188 -0.94 19.10 -3.21
N ARG A 189 -0.06 18.66 -4.11
CA ARG A 189 1.10 19.47 -4.51
C ARG A 189 0.68 20.77 -5.21
N GLY A 190 -0.39 20.73 -6.00
CA GLY A 190 -0.98 21.93 -6.61
C GLY A 190 -1.47 22.93 -5.57
N SER A 191 -2.19 22.47 -4.54
CA SER A 191 -2.66 23.36 -3.47
C SER A 191 -1.53 23.94 -2.62
N VAL A 192 -0.47 23.17 -2.36
CA VAL A 192 0.75 23.66 -1.70
C VAL A 192 1.41 24.79 -2.49
N ALA A 193 1.58 24.60 -3.80
CA ALA A 193 2.21 25.60 -4.67
C ALA A 193 1.39 26.90 -4.75
N ALA A 194 0.06 26.79 -4.80
CA ALA A 194 -0.84 27.94 -4.79
C ALA A 194 -0.78 28.74 -3.48
N LYS A 195 -0.52 28.09 -2.33
CA LYS A 195 -0.43 28.73 -1.01
C LYS A 195 0.91 29.40 -0.75
N SER A 196 1.98 28.98 -1.44
CA SER A 196 3.33 29.56 -1.31
C SER A 196 3.62 30.67 -2.34
N SER A 197 2.66 30.98 -3.21
CA SER A 197 2.73 32.06 -4.20
C SER A 197 2.00 33.29 -3.69
#